data_AF-A0A851GGT0-F1
#
_entry.id   AF-A0A851GGT0-F1
#
_cell.length_a   1.000
_cell.length_b   1.000
_cell.length_c   1.000
_cell.angle_alpha   90.00
_cell.angle_beta   90.00
_cell.angle_gamma   90.00
#
_symmetry.space_group_name_H-M   'P 1'
#
loop_
_entity.id
_entity.type
_entity.pdbx_description
1 polymer ?
#
loop_
_entity_poly.entity_id
_entity_poly.type
_entity_poly.pdbx_seq_one_letter_code
_entity_poly.pdbx_strand_id
1 'polypeptide(L)'
;MDSKYAAQTMENKSAPLSYFGYTKYKSAHEARDAYQIFYEKGNPDSWSDARLLGEFDTLQLYKNGIPQVQVPLANGGRGPGYELFTSAYPEYGKGGALQLLPVERNYPVVFDRVTIIPE
;
A
#
# COMPACT_ATOMS: atom_id res chain seq x y z
N MET A 1 8.03 2.43 -11.39
CA MET A 1 8.46 1.92 -10.07
C MET A 1 9.93 1.49 -10.08
N ASP A 2 10.77 2.14 -9.29
CA ASP A 2 12.17 1.72 -9.08
C ASP A 2 12.16 0.40 -8.31
N SER A 3 12.45 -0.71 -9.01
CA SER A 3 12.37 -2.08 -8.46
C SER A 3 13.27 -2.31 -7.24
N LYS A 4 14.18 -1.37 -6.95
CA LYS A 4 15.03 -1.37 -5.76
C LYS A 4 14.24 -1.52 -4.46
N TYR A 5 13.06 -0.92 -4.35
CA TYR A 5 12.29 -0.98 -3.09
C TYR A 5 11.75 -2.39 -2.82
N ALA A 6 11.31 -3.09 -3.88
CA ALA A 6 10.86 -4.48 -3.74
C ALA A 6 12.04 -5.40 -3.38
N ALA A 7 13.18 -5.26 -4.07
CA ALA A 7 14.39 -6.02 -3.77
C ALA A 7 14.87 -5.80 -2.33
N GLN A 8 14.97 -4.54 -1.89
CA GLN A 8 15.34 -4.17 -0.52
C GLN A 8 14.36 -4.71 0.52
N THR A 9 13.06 -4.68 0.24
CA THR A 9 12.04 -5.19 1.16
C THR A 9 12.17 -6.71 1.31
N MET A 10 12.42 -7.43 0.22
CA MET A 10 12.63 -8.88 0.26
C MET A 10 13.93 -9.26 0.98
N GLU A 11 15.00 -8.50 0.78
CA GLU A 11 16.30 -8.72 1.42
C GLU A 11 16.26 -8.42 2.92
N ASN A 12 15.77 -7.24 3.29
CA ASN A 12 15.80 -6.76 4.67
C ASN A 12 14.59 -7.21 5.50
N LYS A 13 13.55 -7.74 4.84
CA LYS A 13 12.22 -8.00 5.45
C LYS A 13 11.67 -6.80 6.19
N SER A 14 11.94 -5.60 5.69
CA SER A 14 11.50 -4.34 6.29
C SER A 14 11.30 -3.29 5.20
N ALA A 15 10.30 -2.44 5.38
CA ALA A 15 10.05 -1.31 4.50
C ALA A 15 9.43 -0.14 5.27
N PRO A 16 9.65 1.12 4.80
CA PRO A 16 8.78 2.21 5.21
C PRO A 16 7.37 1.94 4.71
N LEU A 17 6.41 1.83 5.62
CA LEU A 17 5.01 1.66 5.31
C LEU A 17 4.47 2.90 4.60
N SER A 18 3.69 2.68 3.56
CA SER A 18 2.98 3.70 2.78
C SER A 18 1.50 3.36 2.79
N TYR A 19 0.71 3.85 1.83
CA TYR A 19 -0.68 3.44 1.62
C TYR A 19 -0.82 1.91 1.69
N PHE A 20 -1.63 1.43 2.62
CA PHE A 20 -1.82 0.00 2.85
C PHE A 20 -3.25 -0.30 3.31
N GLY A 21 -3.65 -1.56 3.22
CA GLY A 21 -4.87 -2.06 3.84
C GLY A 21 -4.75 -3.54 4.18
N TYR A 22 -5.78 -4.09 4.80
CA TYR A 22 -5.72 -5.43 5.42
C TYR A 22 -6.22 -6.55 4.51
N THR A 23 -6.86 -6.22 3.39
CA THR A 23 -7.40 -7.21 2.47
C THR A 23 -6.28 -7.94 1.74
N LYS A 24 -6.26 -9.27 1.88
CA LYS A 24 -5.34 -10.14 1.13
C LYS A 24 -5.97 -10.51 -0.21
N TYR A 25 -5.44 -9.95 -1.28
CA TYR A 25 -5.83 -10.24 -2.66
C TYR A 25 -5.09 -11.46 -3.20
N LYS A 26 -5.69 -12.14 -4.19
CA LYS A 26 -5.10 -13.34 -4.80
C LYS A 26 -4.14 -13.01 -5.95
N SER A 27 -4.31 -11.85 -6.55
CA SER A 27 -3.44 -11.36 -7.62
C SER A 27 -3.19 -9.85 -7.50
N ALA A 28 -2.18 -9.39 -8.21
CA ALA A 28 -1.81 -7.98 -8.30
C ALA A 28 -2.89 -7.16 -9.00
N HIS A 29 -3.47 -7.70 -10.07
CA HIS A 29 -4.57 -7.06 -10.77
C HIS A 29 -5.76 -6.80 -9.83
N GLU A 30 -6.15 -7.77 -9.00
CA GLU A 30 -7.22 -7.58 -8.02
C GLU A 30 -6.87 -6.47 -7.02
N ALA A 31 -5.63 -6.43 -6.53
CA ALA A 31 -5.18 -5.38 -5.62
C ALA A 31 -5.20 -4.00 -6.30
N ARG A 32 -4.71 -3.89 -7.55
CA ARG A 32 -4.70 -2.63 -8.28
C ARG A 32 -6.10 -2.13 -8.64
N ASP A 33 -7.02 -3.03 -9.01
CA ASP A 33 -8.42 -2.70 -9.27
C ASP A 33 -9.10 -2.16 -8.00
N ALA A 34 -8.86 -2.81 -6.87
CA ALA A 34 -9.48 -2.42 -5.60
C ALA A 34 -8.86 -1.15 -5.01
N TYR A 35 -7.55 -0.95 -5.13
CA TYR A 35 -6.86 0.26 -4.63
C TYR A 35 -6.74 1.39 -5.66
N GLN A 36 -7.21 1.19 -6.89
CA GLN A 36 -7.10 2.15 -7.99
C GLN A 36 -5.66 2.60 -8.26
N ILE A 37 -4.77 1.62 -8.42
CA ILE A 37 -3.33 1.86 -8.59
C ILE A 37 -2.99 1.94 -10.07
N PHE A 38 -2.44 3.07 -10.50
CA PHE A 38 -1.86 3.19 -11.83
C PHE A 38 -0.66 2.25 -12.00
N TYR A 39 -0.73 1.36 -12.99
CA TYR A 39 0.36 0.46 -13.36
C TYR A 39 0.29 0.06 -14.83
N GLU A 40 1.41 0.27 -15.51
CA GLU A 40 1.69 -0.24 -16.84
C GLU A 40 3.09 -0.89 -16.83
N LYS A 41 3.18 -2.11 -17.36
CA LYS A 41 4.43 -2.87 -17.38
C LYS A 41 5.49 -2.15 -18.22
N GLY A 42 6.63 -1.85 -17.60
CA GLY A 42 7.74 -1.14 -18.24
C GLY A 42 7.59 0.39 -18.26
N ASN A 43 6.46 0.94 -17.82
CA ASN A 43 6.30 2.38 -17.67
C ASN A 43 6.99 2.85 -16.36
N PRO A 44 7.97 3.77 -16.41
CA PRO A 44 8.63 4.29 -15.22
C PRO A 44 7.66 5.06 -14.30
N ASP A 45 6.62 5.68 -14.85
CA ASP A 45 5.63 6.49 -14.14
C ASP A 45 4.58 5.64 -13.40
N SER A 46 4.58 4.32 -13.61
CA SER A 46 3.76 3.38 -12.83
C SER A 46 4.00 3.53 -11.33
N TRP A 47 2.91 3.68 -10.57
CA TRP A 47 2.95 3.89 -9.13
C TRP A 47 3.34 2.62 -8.39
N SER A 48 2.65 1.51 -8.66
CA SER A 48 2.95 0.23 -8.03
C SER A 48 2.48 -0.98 -8.83
N ASP A 49 3.34 -2.01 -8.88
CA ASP A 49 3.00 -3.32 -9.45
C ASP A 49 2.01 -4.10 -8.55
N ALA A 50 1.98 -3.81 -7.25
CA ALA A 50 1.11 -4.45 -6.25
C ALA A 50 1.30 -5.98 -6.05
N ARG A 51 2.35 -6.57 -6.62
CA ARG A 51 2.69 -7.99 -6.44
C ARG A 51 3.36 -8.34 -5.11
N LEU A 52 3.92 -7.36 -4.40
CA LEU A 52 4.60 -7.63 -3.13
C LEU A 52 3.59 -7.66 -1.98
N LEU A 53 3.34 -8.85 -1.43
CA LEU A 53 2.48 -9.05 -0.28
C LEU A 53 3.33 -9.23 0.98
N GLY A 54 3.18 -8.32 1.94
CA GLY A 54 3.81 -8.38 3.25
C GLY A 54 2.84 -8.87 4.33
N GLU A 55 3.29 -9.78 5.18
CA GLU A 55 2.61 -10.19 6.41
C GLU A 55 3.46 -9.69 7.59
N PHE A 56 2.85 -8.97 8.52
CA PHE A 56 3.53 -8.39 9.68
C PHE A 56 2.58 -8.28 10.87
N ASP A 57 3.14 -8.25 12.09
CA ASP A 57 2.36 -7.99 13.30
C ASP A 57 1.80 -6.56 13.33
N THR A 58 0.47 -6.43 13.26
CA THR A 58 -0.23 -5.15 13.29
C THR A 58 -0.04 -4.36 14.60
N LEU A 59 0.42 -4.98 15.69
CA LEU A 59 0.79 -4.25 16.91
C LEU A 59 1.95 -3.26 16.66
N GLN A 60 2.75 -3.49 15.61
CA GLN A 60 3.74 -2.52 15.15
C GLN A 60 3.11 -1.17 14.76
N LEU A 61 1.79 -1.08 14.54
CA LEU A 61 1.08 0.16 14.20
C LEU A 61 0.60 0.94 15.43
N TYR A 62 1.03 0.60 16.64
CA TYR A 62 0.61 1.24 17.88
C TYR A 62 1.81 1.72 18.70
N LYS A 63 1.69 2.90 19.31
CA LYS A 63 2.59 3.40 20.36
C LYS A 63 1.76 3.64 21.61
N ASN A 64 2.05 2.94 22.71
CA ASN A 64 1.32 3.03 23.99
C ASN A 64 -0.21 2.89 23.83
N GLY A 65 -0.66 1.97 22.97
CA GLY A 65 -2.08 1.75 22.69
C GLY A 65 -2.73 2.77 21.74
N ILE A 66 -1.97 3.75 21.25
CA ILE A 66 -2.45 4.76 20.30
C ILE A 66 -2.08 4.33 18.86
N PRO A 67 -3.05 4.18 17.94
CA PRO A 67 -2.78 3.89 16.53
C PRO A 67 -1.87 4.96 15.91
N GLN A 68 -0.88 4.51 15.15
CA GLN A 68 0.07 5.34 14.40
C GLN A 68 -0.29 5.42 12.92
N VAL A 69 -1.59 5.35 12.63
CA VAL A 69 -2.15 5.36 11.27
C VAL A 69 -3.33 6.31 11.21
N GLN A 70 -3.58 6.83 10.01
CA GLN A 70 -4.64 7.79 9.74
C GLN A 70 -5.30 7.49 8.39
N VAL A 71 -6.50 8.03 8.21
CA VAL A 71 -7.19 8.01 6.92
C VAL A 71 -6.50 9.01 5.99
N PRO A 72 -6.10 8.61 4.77
CA PRO A 72 -5.50 9.54 3.83
C PRO A 72 -6.51 10.58 3.34
N LEU A 73 -6.02 11.73 2.91
CA LEU A 73 -6.82 12.64 2.09
C LEU A 73 -6.83 12.14 0.64
N ALA A 74 -7.94 12.39 -0.06
CA ALA A 74 -8.13 12.02 -1.45
C ALA A 74 -7.03 12.58 -2.37
N ASN A 75 -6.88 12.01 -3.56
CA ASN A 75 -5.93 12.45 -4.58
C ASN A 75 -4.48 12.49 -4.07
N GLY A 76 -4.08 11.46 -3.31
CA GLY A 76 -2.72 11.35 -2.79
C GLY A 76 -2.33 12.46 -1.81
N GLY A 77 -3.26 12.92 -0.97
CA GLY A 77 -2.99 13.98 0.01
C GLY A 77 -3.35 15.39 -0.44
N ARG A 78 -3.87 15.58 -1.66
CA ARG A 78 -4.13 16.91 -2.25
C ARG A 78 -5.60 17.34 -2.21
N GLY A 79 -6.51 16.39 -1.99
CA GLY A 79 -7.94 16.63 -1.92
C GLY A 79 -8.38 17.18 -0.55
N PRO A 80 -9.53 17.88 -0.48
CA PRO A 80 -10.06 18.41 0.78
C PRO A 80 -10.75 17.35 1.65
N GLY A 81 -11.08 16.18 1.09
CA GLY A 81 -11.82 15.12 1.77
C GLY A 81 -10.95 13.92 2.13
N TYR A 82 -11.37 13.17 3.14
CA TYR A 82 -10.78 11.88 3.50
C TYR A 82 -11.20 10.78 2.52
N GLU A 83 -10.32 9.81 2.33
CA GLU A 83 -10.52 8.68 1.43
C GLU A 83 -10.25 7.35 2.16
N LEU A 84 -11.12 7.01 3.11
CA LEU A 84 -11.03 5.73 3.82
C LEU A 84 -11.20 4.55 2.87
N PHE A 85 -12.10 4.68 1.89
CA PHE A 85 -12.30 3.72 0.81
C PHE A 85 -11.87 4.36 -0.50
N THR A 86 -11.06 3.65 -1.27
CA THR A 86 -10.52 4.11 -2.56
C THR A 86 -11.63 4.47 -3.54
N SER A 87 -11.56 5.66 -4.11
CA SER A 87 -12.51 6.19 -5.09
C SER A 87 -11.95 7.32 -5.96
N ALA A 88 -10.78 7.88 -5.61
CA ALA A 88 -10.19 9.05 -6.23
C ALA A 88 -9.72 8.84 -7.67
N TYR A 89 -9.41 7.61 -8.08
CA TYR A 89 -8.89 7.30 -9.42
C TYR A 89 -9.73 6.23 -10.12
N PRO A 90 -11.00 6.50 -10.46
CA PRO A 90 -11.89 5.53 -11.08
C PRO A 90 -11.40 4.97 -12.43
N GLU A 91 -10.49 5.67 -13.10
CA GLU A 91 -9.83 5.21 -14.33
C GLU A 91 -8.87 4.02 -14.11
N TYR A 92 -8.42 3.77 -12.88
CA TYR A 92 -7.46 2.71 -12.54
C TYR A 92 -8.08 1.50 -11.84
N GLY A 93 -9.39 1.51 -11.61
CA GLY A 93 -10.09 0.36 -11.03
C GLY A 93 -11.41 0.70 -10.34
N LYS A 94 -12.11 -0.34 -9.90
CA LYS A 94 -13.42 -0.23 -9.23
C LYS A 94 -13.37 0.50 -7.89
N GLY A 95 -12.23 0.49 -7.20
CA GLY A 95 -12.12 1.07 -5.87
C GLY A 95 -12.85 0.27 -4.79
N GLY A 96 -13.07 0.91 -3.64
CA GLY A 96 -13.76 0.35 -2.48
C GLY A 96 -12.86 -0.38 -1.48
N ALA A 97 -11.55 -0.43 -1.70
CA ALA A 97 -10.61 -0.97 -0.71
C ALA A 97 -10.41 0.02 0.44
N LEU A 98 -10.40 -0.49 1.68
CA LEU A 98 -9.98 0.29 2.83
C LEU A 98 -8.49 0.58 2.73
N GLN A 99 -8.11 1.85 2.83
CA GLN A 99 -6.72 2.29 2.85
C GLN A 99 -6.40 3.16 4.05
N LEU A 100 -5.20 3.01 4.58
CA LEU A 100 -4.64 3.78 5.67
C LEU A 100 -3.23 4.24 5.31
N LEU A 101 -2.77 5.28 6.01
CA LEU A 101 -1.44 5.82 5.90
C LEU A 101 -0.82 5.95 7.30
N PRO A 102 0.47 5.68 7.49
CA PRO A 102 1.13 6.02 8.74
C PRO A 102 1.07 7.52 9.05
N VAL A 103 0.98 7.87 10.34
CA VAL A 103 1.01 9.29 10.77
C VAL A 103 2.41 9.91 10.58
N GLU A 104 3.46 9.12 10.75
CA GLU A 104 4.85 9.52 10.55
C GLU A 104 5.33 9.07 9.16
N ARG A 105 6.06 9.95 8.46
CA ARG A 105 6.73 9.56 7.21
C ARG A 105 7.81 8.51 7.52
N ASN A 106 7.98 7.56 6.59
CA ASN A 106 8.95 6.47 6.70
C ASN A 106 8.75 5.57 7.92
N TYR A 107 7.51 5.42 8.40
CA TYR A 107 7.19 4.51 9.50
C TYR A 107 7.62 3.08 9.15
N PRO A 108 8.64 2.51 9.83
CA PRO A 108 9.15 1.20 9.44
C PRO A 108 8.22 0.09 9.94
N VAL A 109 8.03 -0.93 9.10
CA VAL A 109 7.47 -2.22 9.54
C VAL A 109 8.43 -3.34 9.20
N VAL A 110 8.53 -4.32 10.10
CA VAL A 110 9.26 -5.56 9.90
C VAL A 110 8.25 -6.65 9.53
N PHE A 111 8.52 -7.35 8.44
CA PHE A 111 7.66 -8.40 7.91
C PHE A 111 8.11 -9.77 8.43
N ASP A 112 7.14 -10.56 8.90
CA ASP A 112 7.34 -11.98 9.17
C ASP A 112 7.53 -12.74 7.85
N ARG A 113 6.78 -12.32 6.82
CA ARG A 113 6.82 -12.91 5.50
C ARG A 113 6.62 -11.86 4.42
N VAL A 114 7.38 -12.00 3.34
CA VAL A 114 7.19 -11.24 2.10
C VAL A 114 7.10 -12.24 0.96
N THR A 115 6.05 -12.15 0.15
CA THR A 115 5.86 -13.00 -1.03
C THR A 115 5.50 -12.19 -2.26
N ILE A 116 5.84 -12.72 -3.43
CA ILE A 116 5.36 -12.21 -4.71
C ILE A 116 4.10 -13.00 -5.08
N ILE A 117 2.97 -12.31 -5.23
CA ILE A 117 1.72 -12.91 -5.70
C ILE A 117 1.63 -12.87 -7.24
N PRO A 118 0.78 -13.71 -7.86
CA PRO A 118 0.54 -13.68 -9.30
C PRO A 118 0.09 -12.30 -9.80
N GLU A 119 0.28 -12.06 -11.09
CA GLU A 119 -0.30 -10.92 -11.81
C GLU A 119 -1.83 -10.96 -11.79
#